data_AF-A0A964QUF9-F1
#
_entry.id   AF-A0A964QUF9-F1
#
_cell.length_a   1.000
_cell.length_b   1.000
_cell.length_c   1.000
_cell.angle_alpha   90.00
_cell.angle_beta   90.00
_cell.angle_gamma   90.00
#
_symmetry.space_group_name_H-M   'P 1'
#
loop_
_entity.id
_entity.type
_entity.pdbx_description
1 polymer ?
#
loop_
_entity_poly.entity_id
_entity_poly.type
_entity_poly.pdbx_seq_one_letter_code
_entity_poly.pdbx_strand_id
1 'polypeptide(L)'
;METTIAPRANRLIELYYQPLFRFAASLCGRPEMALELTQRTFHRALERPSDSPAPTNVRQWLFTLLFLEFLETRPRPRCAPQKPVFS
;
A
#
# COMPACT_ATOMS: atom_id res chain seq x y z
N MET A 1 26.10 0.65 -10.86
CA MET A 1 24.79 0.43 -11.48
C MET A 1 23.83 1.44 -10.86
N GLU A 2 23.67 2.60 -11.49
CA GLU A 2 22.71 3.61 -11.05
C GLU A 2 21.31 3.15 -11.46
N THR A 3 20.48 2.87 -10.47
CA THR A 3 19.05 2.64 -10.70
C THR A 3 18.44 3.98 -11.13
N THR A 4 18.13 4.14 -12.42
CA THR A 4 17.34 5.27 -12.95
C THR A 4 15.91 5.19 -12.40
N ILE A 5 15.75 5.55 -11.13
CA ILE A 5 14.45 5.74 -10.49
C ILE A 5 14.04 7.17 -10.82
N ALA A 6 12.85 7.36 -11.42
CA ALA A 6 12.38 8.68 -11.79
C ALA A 6 12.50 9.66 -10.60
N PRO A 7 12.95 10.91 -10.80
CA PRO A 7 13.28 11.83 -9.70
C PRO A 7 12.09 12.14 -8.78
N ARG A 8 10.86 12.03 -9.31
CA ARG A 8 9.62 12.14 -8.52
C ARG A 8 9.41 10.96 -7.58
N ALA A 9 9.75 9.75 -8.02
CA ALA A 9 9.63 8.54 -7.22
C ALA A 9 10.62 8.56 -6.06
N ASN A 10 11.87 8.97 -6.31
CA ASN A 10 12.88 9.06 -5.27
C ASN A 10 12.46 10.04 -4.15
N ARG A 11 11.97 11.23 -4.52
CA ARG A 11 11.50 12.23 -3.56
C ARG A 11 10.31 11.74 -2.72
N LEU A 12 9.40 10.98 -3.32
CA LEU A 12 8.26 10.36 -2.62
C LEU A 12 8.72 9.33 -1.59
N ILE A 13 9.68 8.47 -1.98
CA ILE A 13 10.24 7.44 -1.10
C ILE A 13 11.00 8.12 0.05
N GLU A 14 11.90 9.05 -0.23
CA GLU A 14 12.68 9.75 0.80
C GLU A 14 11.81 10.48 1.83
N LEU A 15 10.73 11.13 1.39
CA LEU A 15 9.85 11.89 2.28
C LEU A 15 8.91 11.01 3.11
N TYR A 16 8.44 9.88 2.57
CA TYR A 16 7.33 9.13 3.17
C TYR A 16 7.69 7.71 3.61
N TYR A 17 8.86 7.17 3.24
CA TYR A 17 9.25 5.80 3.59
C TYR A 17 9.26 5.57 5.10
N GLN A 18 9.99 6.39 5.85
CA GLN A 18 10.11 6.23 7.30
C GLN A 18 8.76 6.34 8.05
N PRO A 19 7.89 7.34 7.80
CA PRO A 19 6.59 7.40 8.47
C PRO A 19 5.63 6.29 8.03
N LEU A 20 5.64 5.87 6.75
CA LEU A 20 4.83 4.73 6.29
C LEU A 20 5.28 3.42 6.91
N PHE A 21 6.59 3.18 6.99
CA PHE A 21 7.15 1.97 7.57
C PHE A 21 6.83 1.86 9.07
N ARG A 22 6.97 2.95 9.83
CA ARG A 22 6.59 2.96 11.26
C ARG A 22 5.11 2.63 11.46
N PHE A 23 4.25 3.17 10.61
CA PHE A 23 2.82 2.89 10.66
C PHE A 23 2.52 1.42 10.28
N ALA A 24 3.10 0.92 9.19
CA ALA A 24 3.00 -0.49 8.79
C ALA A 24 3.50 -1.45 9.89
N ALA A 25 4.62 -1.14 10.54
CA ALA A 25 5.15 -1.92 11.66
C ALA A 25 4.15 -1.98 12.83
N SER A 26 3.48 -0.87 13.13
CA SER A 26 2.43 -0.84 14.16
C SER A 26 1.18 -1.66 13.79
N LEU A 27 0.88 -1.81 12.50
CA LEU A 27 -0.25 -2.61 12.00
C LEU A 27 0.05 -4.11 11.94
N CYS A 28 1.24 -4.48 11.44
CA CYS A 28 1.62 -5.87 11.18
C CYS A 28 2.27 -6.55 12.39
N GLY A 29 2.87 -5.79 13.31
CA GLY A 29 3.61 -6.33 14.47
C GLY A 29 4.89 -7.09 14.10
N ARG A 30 5.25 -7.18 12.81
CA ARG A 30 6.44 -7.84 12.28
C ARG A 30 7.13 -6.96 11.24
N PRO A 31 8.46 -6.79 11.31
CA PRO A 31 9.20 -5.92 10.39
C PRO A 31 9.19 -6.44 8.95
N GLU A 32 9.24 -7.77 8.73
CA GLU A 32 9.20 -8.34 7.38
C GLU A 32 7.89 -8.00 6.65
N MET A 33 6.76 -8.19 7.32
CA MET A 33 5.42 -7.90 6.78
C MET A 33 5.24 -6.39 6.54
N ALA A 34 5.78 -5.56 7.42
CA ALA A 34 5.74 -4.11 7.26
C ALA A 34 6.55 -3.65 6.04
N LEU A 35 7.72 -4.25 5.81
CA LEU A 35 8.55 -3.98 4.64
C LEU A 35 7.80 -4.34 3.35
N GLU A 36 7.26 -5.55 3.27
CA GLU A 36 6.49 -6.00 2.11
C GLU A 36 5.29 -5.07 1.83
N LEU A 37 4.52 -4.73 2.88
CA LEU A 37 3.37 -3.84 2.78
C LEU A 37 3.77 -2.45 2.26
N THR A 38 4.86 -1.87 2.77
CA THR A 38 5.35 -0.57 2.27
C THR A 38 5.80 -0.62 0.82
N GLN A 39 6.52 -1.66 0.42
CA GLN A 39 6.98 -1.84 -0.97
C GLN A 39 5.80 -1.94 -1.94
N ARG A 40 4.80 -2.78 -1.63
CA ARG A 40 3.57 -2.90 -2.42
C ARG A 40 2.81 -1.59 -2.53
N THR A 41 2.72 -0.84 -1.43
CA THR A 41 2.07 0.47 -1.42
C THR A 41 2.77 1.46 -2.36
N PHE A 42 4.10 1.55 -2.29
CA PHE A 42 4.85 2.45 -3.17
C PHE A 42 4.78 2.01 -4.64
N HIS A 43 4.83 0.70 -4.92
CA HIS A 43 4.65 0.19 -6.27
C HIS A 43 3.32 0.66 -6.87
N ARG A 44 2.21 0.39 -6.18
CA ARG A 44 0.87 0.81 -6.60
C ARG A 44 0.73 2.33 -6.70
N ALA A 45 1.41 3.08 -5.83
CA ALA A 45 1.41 4.53 -5.86
C ALA A 45 2.15 5.10 -7.08
N LEU A 46 3.24 4.45 -7.51
CA LEU A 46 4.07 4.85 -8.65
C LEU A 46 3.50 4.37 -9.99
N GLU A 47 2.83 3.21 -10.01
CA GLU A 47 2.10 2.69 -11.18
C GLU A 47 0.86 3.53 -11.54
N ARG A 48 0.44 4.41 -10.64
CA ARG A 48 -0.74 5.24 -10.86
C ARG A 48 -0.56 6.09 -12.13
N PRO A 49 -1.50 6.03 -13.09
CA PRO A 49 -1.38 6.75 -14.36
C PRO A 49 -1.36 8.27 -14.13
N SER A 50 -0.54 8.96 -14.92
CA SER A 50 -0.32 10.41 -14.88
C SER A 50 -1.59 11.22 -15.12
N ASP A 51 -2.58 10.64 -15.82
CA ASP A 51 -3.89 11.24 -16.10
C ASP A 51 -4.84 11.26 -14.89
N SER A 52 -4.49 10.57 -13.80
CA SER A 52 -5.31 10.58 -12.59
C SER A 52 -5.08 11.88 -11.80
N PRO A 53 -6.13 12.65 -11.45
CA PRO A 53 -6.01 13.95 -10.80
C PRO A 53 -5.18 13.87 -9.53
N ALA A 54 -4.05 14.60 -9.49
CA ALA A 54 -3.10 14.54 -8.39
C ALA A 54 -3.82 14.72 -7.04
N PRO A 55 -3.56 13.84 -6.05
CA PRO A 55 -4.28 13.93 -4.80
C PRO A 55 -3.89 15.23 -4.08
N THR A 56 -4.89 15.96 -3.58
CA THR A 56 -4.71 17.21 -2.83
C THR A 56 -3.74 17.04 -1.65
N ASN A 57 -3.70 15.84 -1.06
CA ASN A 57 -2.74 15.48 -0.01
C ASN A 57 -2.13 14.10 -0.28
N VAL A 58 -0.93 14.09 -0.86
CA VAL A 58 -0.18 12.86 -1.22
C VAL A 58 0.08 12.00 0.02
N ARG A 59 0.37 12.61 1.17
CA ARG A 59 0.61 11.90 2.43
C ARG A 59 -0.63 11.14 2.85
N GLN A 60 -1.77 11.82 2.99
CA GLN A 60 -3.02 11.17 3.41
C GLN A 60 -3.41 10.04 2.45
N TRP A 61 -3.30 10.28 1.15
CA TRP A 61 -3.59 9.28 0.14
C TRP A 61 -2.69 8.04 0.24
N LEU A 62 -1.38 8.20 0.47
CA LEU A 62 -0.46 7.08 0.70
C LEU A 62 -0.82 6.25 1.94
N PHE A 63 -1.20 6.91 3.03
CA PHE A 63 -1.63 6.22 4.25
C PHE A 63 -2.94 5.45 4.03
N THR A 64 -3.89 6.02 3.28
CA THR A 64 -5.11 5.32 2.88
C THR A 64 -4.80 4.12 2.01
N LEU A 65 -3.91 4.26 1.02
CA LEU A 65 -3.51 3.17 0.13
C LEU A 65 -2.86 2.03 0.91
N LEU A 66 -1.96 2.35 1.84
CA LEU A 66 -1.32 1.37 2.71
C LEU A 66 -2.33 0.60 3.55
N PHE A 67 -3.32 1.30 4.11
CA PHE A 67 -4.36 0.67 4.91
C PHE A 67 -5.26 -0.24 4.07
N LEU A 68 -5.59 0.15 2.83
CA LEU A 68 -6.36 -0.69 1.92
C LEU A 68 -5.60 -1.98 1.55
N GLU A 69 -4.32 -1.86 1.17
CA GLU A 69 -3.45 -3.04 0.94
C GLU A 69 -3.40 -3.94 2.18
N PHE A 70 -3.28 -3.35 3.37
CA PHE A 70 -3.29 -4.12 4.61
C PHE A 70 -4.60 -4.88 4.82
N LEU A 71 -5.75 -4.28 4.54
CA LEU A 71 -7.04 -4.97 4.63
C LEU A 71 -7.19 -6.08 3.59
N GLU A 72 -6.64 -5.90 2.38
CA GLU A 72 -6.63 -6.92 1.33
C GLU A 72 -5.76 -8.13 1.71
N THR A 73 -4.64 -7.91 2.39
CA THR A 73 -3.77 -9.01 2.88
C THR A 73 -4.35 -9.77 4.05
N ARG A 74 -5.36 -9.24 4.74
CA ARG A 74 -6.05 -9.99 5.80
C ARG A 74 -6.92 -11.06 5.16
N PRO A 75 -6.83 -12.33 5.63
CA PRO A 75 -7.76 -13.34 5.18
C PRO A 75 -9.17 -12.84 5.49
N ARG A 76 -9.97 -12.63 4.44
CA ARG A 76 -11.40 -12.37 4.65
C ARG A 76 -11.91 -13.50 5.54
N PRO A 77 -12.64 -13.21 6.63
CA PRO A 77 -13.35 -14.26 7.33
C PRO A 77 -14.14 -14.98 6.25
N ARG A 78 -13.82 -16.26 6.02
CA ARG A 78 -14.53 -17.07 5.04
C ARG A 78 -15.99 -17.02 5.45
N CYS A 79 -16.76 -16.14 4.80
CA CYS A 79 -18.20 -16.21 4.89
C CYS A 79 -18.52 -17.61 4.40
N ALA A 80 -19.14 -18.42 5.27
CA ALA A 80 -19.37 -19.83 5.04
C ALA A 80 -19.90 -20.08 3.61
N PRO A 81 -19.56 -21.21 2.97
CA PRO A 81 -20.04 -21.50 1.62
C PRO A 81 -21.56 -21.34 1.58
N GLN A 82 -22.02 -20.39 0.76
CA GLN A 82 -23.43 -20.18 0.49
C GLN A 82 -23.91 -21.49 -0.14
N LYS A 83 -24.66 -22.30 0.62
CA LYS A 83 -25.27 -23.52 0.07
C LYS A 83 -26.10 -23.06 -1.12
N PRO A 84 -25.90 -23.62 -2.32
CA PRO A 84 -26.76 -23.30 -3.44
C PRO A 84 -28.18 -23.73 -3.06
N VAL A 85 -29.09 -22.75 -3.00
CA VAL A 85 -30.53 -23.01 -2.91
C VAL A 85 -30.93 -23.50 -4.30
N PHE A 86 -30.84 -24.82 -4.51
CA PHE A 86 -31.58 -25.46 -5.58
C PHE A 86 -33.04 -25.54 -5.12
N SER A 87 -33.91 -24.83 -5.81
CA SER A 87 -35.35 -25.03 -5.77
C SER A 87 -35.91 -24.99 -7.18
#